data_AF-A0A1Y1JY74-F1
#
_entry.id   AF-A0A1Y1JY74-F1
#
_cell.length_a   1.000
_cell.length_b   1.000
_cell.length_c   1.000
_cell.angle_alpha   90.00
_cell.angle_beta   90.00
_cell.angle_gamma   90.00
#
_symmetry.space_group_name_H-M   'P 1'
#
loop_
_entity.id
_entity.type
_entity.pdbx_description
1 polymer ?
#
loop_
_entity_poly.entity_id
_entity_poly.type
_entity_poly.pdbx_seq_one_letter_code
_entity_poly.pdbx_strand_id
1 'polypeptide(L)'
;DEKSGRMVGNGTFLPSFGAGSYQLHFCVDFAGAKIHDTGVWVNNRAGAEPKQMYITRGFNLFYLEGGGFARFSPGPDNTVTARVGLSFKSSEQACGNAEREIPNPLKDFDRLVKTAKDAWREKLSPISVKPGGADKNLLTSFWSGAYRSFISPQNYSGENPHWDTGRPYFDSFYCIWDSFRAQHPLLTILDPTAQTQMVQSLLDMYKHEGWLPDCHMSMCKGWTQGGSNADVVLVDAYAKNLSSAIDWELALEAII
;
A
#
# COMPACT_ATOMS: atom_id res chain seq x y z
N ASP A 1 2.41 5.67 -24.60
CA ASP A 1 2.32 5.03 -25.92
C ASP A 1 1.14 5.62 -26.68
N GLU A 2 1.37 6.10 -27.91
CA GLU A 2 0.35 6.84 -28.67
C GLU A 2 -0.82 5.95 -29.13
N LYS A 3 -0.56 4.67 -29.38
CA LYS A 3 -1.54 3.74 -29.95
C LYS A 3 -2.47 3.18 -28.89
N SER A 4 -1.92 2.73 -27.77
CA SER A 4 -2.67 2.16 -26.65
C SER A 4 -3.12 3.20 -25.63
N GLY A 5 -2.51 4.38 -25.63
CA GLY A 5 -2.68 5.35 -24.55
C GLY A 5 -1.99 4.96 -23.25
N ARG A 6 -1.24 3.84 -23.22
CA ARG A 6 -0.52 3.39 -22.01
C ARG A 6 0.37 4.50 -21.47
N MET A 7 0.23 4.77 -20.18
CA MET A 7 1.09 5.70 -19.45
C MET A 7 1.93 4.93 -18.45
N VAL A 8 3.22 5.22 -18.45
CA VAL A 8 4.16 4.75 -17.43
C VAL A 8 4.94 5.94 -16.92
N GLY A 9 5.30 5.90 -15.66
CA GLY A 9 6.11 6.96 -15.07
C GLY A 9 6.39 6.69 -13.61
N ASN A 10 7.07 7.65 -13.00
CA ASN A 10 7.32 7.68 -11.58
C ASN A 10 7.28 9.11 -11.07
N GLY A 11 7.24 9.24 -9.75
CA GLY A 11 7.46 10.49 -9.06
C GLY A 11 8.27 10.24 -7.80
N THR A 12 8.98 11.27 -7.35
CA THR A 12 9.59 11.29 -6.02
C THR A 12 8.67 12.04 -5.07
N PHE A 13 8.28 11.40 -3.99
CA PHE A 13 7.31 11.91 -3.02
C PHE A 13 7.96 12.01 -1.63
N LEU A 14 7.42 12.91 -0.81
CA LEU A 14 7.74 12.95 0.60
C LEU A 14 6.77 12.03 1.36
N PRO A 15 7.24 11.23 2.34
CA PRO A 15 6.37 10.47 3.21
C PRO A 15 5.55 11.42 4.11
N SER A 16 4.33 11.02 4.49
CA SER A 16 3.45 11.85 5.33
C SER A 16 3.98 12.05 6.76
N PHE A 17 4.63 11.04 7.35
CA PHE A 17 5.20 11.06 8.71
C PHE A 17 6.59 10.39 8.73
N GLY A 18 7.40 10.65 7.71
CA GLY A 18 8.74 10.08 7.57
C GLY A 18 9.81 11.12 7.21
N ALA A 19 11.06 10.70 7.27
CA ALA A 19 12.21 11.44 6.79
C ALA A 19 12.71 10.84 5.46
N GLY A 20 13.16 11.70 4.56
CA GLY A 20 13.64 11.30 3.25
C GLY A 20 12.56 11.44 2.18
N SER A 21 12.65 10.57 1.17
CA SER A 21 11.74 10.56 0.04
C SER A 21 11.68 9.16 -0.55
N TYR A 22 10.56 8.81 -1.16
CA TYR A 22 10.40 7.55 -1.87
C TYR A 22 10.04 7.78 -3.32
N GLN A 23 10.29 6.78 -4.15
CA GLN A 23 9.80 6.75 -5.52
C GLN A 23 8.62 5.80 -5.61
N LEU A 24 7.56 6.24 -6.29
CA LEU A 24 6.44 5.40 -6.66
C LEU A 24 6.31 5.41 -8.17
N HIS A 25 6.29 4.22 -8.75
CA HIS A 25 6.12 3.98 -10.16
C HIS A 25 4.67 3.58 -10.43
N PHE A 26 4.16 4.02 -11.58
CA PHE A 26 2.82 3.67 -12.02
C PHE A 26 2.84 3.13 -13.44
N CYS A 27 1.80 2.36 -13.75
CA CYS A 27 1.43 1.94 -15.10
C CYS A 27 -0.08 2.05 -15.24
N VAL A 28 -0.56 2.71 -16.31
CA VAL A 28 -1.98 2.84 -16.62
C VAL A 28 -2.25 2.37 -18.04
N ASP A 29 -3.17 1.43 -18.18
CA ASP A 29 -3.75 1.00 -19.45
C ASP A 29 -5.20 1.44 -19.57
N PHE A 30 -5.61 1.81 -20.78
CA PHE A 30 -6.98 2.19 -21.07
C PHE A 30 -7.64 1.20 -22.03
N ALA A 31 -8.94 0.95 -21.84
CA ALA A 31 -9.75 0.11 -22.70
C ALA A 31 -11.18 0.67 -22.84
N GLY A 32 -11.90 0.23 -23.87
CA GLY A 32 -13.32 0.55 -24.07
C GLY A 32 -13.58 1.84 -24.86
N ALA A 33 -12.55 2.65 -25.11
CA ALA A 33 -12.66 3.83 -25.97
C ALA A 33 -11.45 3.99 -26.89
N LYS A 34 -11.66 4.63 -28.03
CA LYS A 34 -10.60 4.99 -28.98
C LYS A 34 -9.81 6.17 -28.43
N ILE A 35 -8.48 6.06 -28.41
CA ILE A 35 -7.59 7.18 -28.09
C ILE A 35 -7.77 8.27 -29.16
N HIS A 36 -8.14 9.48 -28.71
CA HIS A 36 -8.16 10.67 -29.55
C HIS A 36 -6.76 11.28 -29.63
N ASP A 37 -6.14 11.51 -28.47
CA ASP A 37 -4.77 12.03 -28.37
C ASP A 37 -4.23 11.83 -26.94
N THR A 38 -2.93 11.90 -26.78
CA THR A 38 -2.24 11.83 -25.50
C THR A 38 -1.25 12.97 -25.37
N GLY A 39 -0.77 13.22 -24.17
CA GLY A 39 0.28 14.21 -23.98
C GLY A 39 0.74 14.26 -22.55
N VAL A 40 1.54 15.28 -22.28
CA VAL A 40 2.14 15.50 -20.97
C VAL A 40 1.81 16.89 -20.48
N TRP A 41 1.94 17.09 -19.17
CA TRP A 41 1.79 18.40 -18.56
C TRP A 41 2.84 18.63 -17.47
N VAL A 42 3.26 19.88 -17.34
CA VAL A 42 4.08 20.38 -16.23
C VAL A 42 3.37 21.59 -15.64
N ASN A 43 3.03 21.53 -14.36
CA ASN A 43 2.19 22.51 -13.67
C ASN A 43 0.88 22.78 -14.45
N ASN A 44 0.72 23.99 -15.00
CA ASN A 44 -0.45 24.41 -15.75
C ASN A 44 -0.26 24.38 -17.28
N ARG A 45 0.83 23.78 -17.77
CA ARG A 45 1.16 23.71 -19.21
C ARG A 45 1.02 22.29 -19.69
N ALA A 46 0.02 22.04 -20.53
CA ALA A 46 -0.18 20.76 -21.20
C ALA A 46 0.17 20.88 -22.68
N GLY A 47 0.76 19.83 -23.24
CA GLY A 47 1.07 19.73 -24.66
C GLY A 47 0.79 18.31 -25.16
N ALA A 48 0.27 18.21 -26.39
CA ALA A 48 0.19 16.93 -27.06
C ALA A 48 1.59 16.42 -27.41
N GLU A 49 2.57 17.29 -27.65
CA GLU A 49 3.97 16.93 -27.86
C GLU A 49 4.88 17.70 -26.90
N PRO A 50 5.95 17.07 -26.36
CA PRO A 50 6.35 15.66 -26.53
C PRO A 50 5.50 14.67 -25.70
N LYS A 51 5.49 13.37 -26.06
CA LYS A 51 4.84 12.30 -25.27
C LYS A 51 5.62 11.82 -24.04
N GLN A 52 6.86 12.26 -23.90
CA GLN A 52 7.75 11.92 -22.79
C GLN A 52 8.27 13.22 -22.16
N MET A 53 8.39 13.20 -20.84
CA MET A 53 8.91 14.32 -20.07
C MET A 53 9.84 13.79 -18.99
N TYR A 54 10.84 14.60 -18.65
CA TYR A 54 11.65 14.42 -17.46
C TYR A 54 11.69 15.75 -16.72
N ILE A 55 11.12 15.77 -15.52
CA ILE A 55 11.12 16.96 -14.67
C ILE A 55 12.37 16.93 -13.80
N THR A 56 13.23 17.93 -13.96
CA THR A 56 14.33 18.19 -13.03
C THR A 56 13.85 19.04 -11.85
N ARG A 57 14.56 19.00 -10.72
CA ARG A 57 14.37 19.99 -9.65
C ARG A 57 14.61 21.39 -10.21
N GLY A 58 13.64 22.29 -10.03
CA GLY A 58 13.77 23.68 -10.47
C GLY A 58 14.90 24.40 -9.73
N PHE A 59 15.50 25.42 -10.37
CA PHE A 59 16.64 26.19 -9.85
C PHE A 59 16.40 26.85 -8.48
N ASN A 60 15.12 27.04 -8.08
CA ASN A 60 14.73 27.67 -6.81
C ASN A 60 14.11 26.68 -5.79
N LEU A 61 14.40 25.38 -5.90
CA LEU A 61 13.85 24.33 -5.01
C LEU A 61 12.31 24.19 -5.04
N PHE A 62 11.62 24.76 -6.04
CA PHE A 62 10.20 24.50 -6.24
C PHE A 62 9.99 23.07 -6.73
N TYR A 63 9.04 22.38 -6.10
CA TYR A 63 8.52 21.11 -6.62
C TYR A 63 7.71 21.41 -7.87
N LEU A 64 8.12 20.80 -8.98
CA LEU A 64 7.36 20.82 -10.22
C LEU A 64 6.47 19.59 -10.26
N GLU A 65 5.19 19.80 -10.49
CA GLU A 65 4.22 18.73 -10.67
C GLU A 65 4.09 18.42 -12.16
N GLY A 66 3.84 17.15 -12.48
CA GLY A 66 3.64 16.75 -13.85
C GLY A 66 3.01 15.38 -13.98
N GLY A 67 2.59 15.07 -15.20
CA GLY A 67 1.97 13.80 -15.50
C GLY A 67 1.61 13.66 -16.97
N GLY A 68 1.03 12.51 -17.30
CA GLY A 68 0.43 12.25 -18.61
C GLY A 68 -1.07 12.54 -18.61
N PHE A 69 -1.62 12.80 -19.80
CA PHE A 69 -3.06 12.80 -20.04
C PHE A 69 -3.40 11.98 -21.30
N ALA A 70 -4.59 11.40 -21.32
CA ALA A 70 -5.17 10.73 -22.47
C ALA A 70 -6.57 11.28 -22.70
N ARG A 71 -6.86 11.60 -23.96
CA ARG A 71 -8.16 12.04 -24.44
C ARG A 71 -8.75 10.92 -25.28
N PHE A 72 -10.04 10.73 -25.17
CA PHE A 72 -10.76 9.64 -25.82
C PHE A 72 -11.83 10.22 -26.75
N SER A 73 -12.02 9.57 -27.89
CA SER A 73 -13.22 9.79 -28.70
C SER A 73 -14.42 9.12 -28.01
N PRO A 74 -15.63 9.69 -28.12
CA PRO A 74 -16.83 9.05 -27.59
C PRO A 74 -16.96 7.61 -28.10
N GLY A 75 -17.10 6.68 -27.17
CA GLY A 75 -17.38 5.27 -27.48
C GLY A 75 -18.89 5.01 -27.51
N PRO A 76 -19.33 3.82 -27.98
CA PRO A 76 -20.76 3.47 -28.05
C PRO A 76 -21.50 3.65 -26.72
N ASP A 77 -20.85 3.30 -25.60
CA ASP A 77 -21.43 3.36 -24.25
C ASP A 77 -20.81 4.47 -23.39
N ASN A 78 -20.06 5.39 -23.99
CA ASN A 78 -19.34 6.49 -23.31
C ASN A 78 -18.53 6.07 -22.06
N THR A 79 -18.03 4.84 -22.03
CA THR A 79 -17.29 4.26 -20.91
C THR A 79 -15.83 4.09 -21.26
N VAL A 80 -14.94 4.45 -20.34
CA VAL A 80 -13.50 4.19 -20.40
C VAL A 80 -13.10 3.39 -19.18
N THR A 81 -12.45 2.25 -19.38
CA THR A 81 -11.83 1.49 -18.30
C THR A 81 -10.37 1.86 -18.17
N ALA A 82 -9.92 2.19 -16.97
CA ALA A 82 -8.51 2.36 -16.63
C ALA A 82 -8.05 1.21 -15.72
N ARG A 83 -7.00 0.49 -16.13
CA ARG A 83 -6.29 -0.47 -15.30
C ARG A 83 -5.02 0.18 -14.80
N VAL A 84 -4.88 0.29 -13.47
CA VAL A 84 -3.76 0.99 -12.82
C VAL A 84 -2.95 -0.01 -12.00
N GLY A 85 -1.64 0.01 -12.19
CA GLY A 85 -0.67 -0.72 -11.38
C GLY A 85 0.31 0.23 -10.73
N LEU A 86 0.79 -0.15 -9.55
CA LEU A 86 1.77 0.60 -8.77
C LEU A 86 2.93 -0.32 -8.38
N SER A 87 4.11 0.27 -8.22
CA SER A 87 5.26 -0.42 -7.62
C SER A 87 6.24 0.59 -7.02
N PHE A 88 6.88 0.21 -5.92
CA PHE A 88 7.99 0.97 -5.34
C PHE A 88 9.35 0.64 -6.00
N LYS A 89 9.40 -0.35 -6.91
CA LYS A 89 10.63 -0.80 -7.59
C LYS A 89 10.77 -0.24 -8.99
N SER A 90 9.77 -0.40 -9.85
CA SER A 90 9.86 0.06 -11.24
C SER A 90 8.50 0.15 -11.94
N SER A 91 8.44 0.86 -13.07
CA SER A 91 7.23 0.95 -13.89
C SER A 91 6.91 -0.37 -14.59
N GLU A 92 7.93 -1.19 -14.90
CA GLU A 92 7.77 -2.55 -15.44
C GLU A 92 7.09 -3.46 -14.42
N GLN A 93 7.53 -3.41 -13.15
CA GLN A 93 6.88 -4.16 -12.08
C GLN A 93 5.45 -3.64 -11.82
N ALA A 94 5.23 -2.32 -11.88
CA ALA A 94 3.90 -1.74 -11.79
C ALA A 94 2.97 -2.28 -12.89
N CYS A 95 3.43 -2.34 -14.14
CA CYS A 95 2.65 -2.95 -15.24
C CYS A 95 2.41 -4.45 -14.98
N GLY A 96 3.44 -5.20 -14.58
CA GLY A 96 3.34 -6.63 -14.30
C GLY A 96 2.36 -6.96 -13.18
N ASN A 97 2.31 -6.14 -12.12
CA ASN A 97 1.34 -6.26 -11.04
C ASN A 97 -0.10 -6.09 -11.56
N ALA A 98 -0.35 -4.99 -12.27
CA ALA A 98 -1.68 -4.72 -12.86
C ALA A 98 -2.11 -5.79 -13.87
N GLU A 99 -1.23 -6.21 -14.76
CA GLU A 99 -1.51 -7.21 -15.79
C GLU A 99 -1.79 -8.59 -15.20
N ARG A 100 -1.09 -8.98 -14.13
CA ARG A 100 -1.30 -10.24 -13.42
C ARG A 100 -2.61 -10.28 -12.65
N GLU A 101 -2.97 -9.19 -11.96
CA GLU A 101 -4.17 -9.13 -11.11
C GLU A 101 -5.45 -8.82 -11.90
N ILE A 102 -5.32 -8.04 -12.97
CA ILE A 102 -6.42 -7.59 -13.84
C ILE A 102 -6.09 -7.92 -15.31
N PRO A 103 -6.09 -9.21 -15.70
CA PRO A 103 -5.72 -9.63 -17.05
C PRO A 103 -6.69 -9.11 -18.12
N ASN A 104 -7.99 -8.99 -17.82
CA ASN A 104 -9.02 -8.58 -18.78
C ASN A 104 -9.80 -7.35 -18.30
N PRO A 105 -9.27 -6.11 -18.45
CA PRO A 105 -9.87 -4.90 -17.88
C PRO A 105 -11.34 -4.67 -18.27
N LEU A 106 -11.76 -5.07 -19.48
CA LEU A 106 -13.15 -4.92 -19.93
C LEU A 106 -14.13 -5.95 -19.35
N LYS A 107 -13.65 -7.11 -18.90
CA LYS A 107 -14.49 -8.23 -18.45
C LYS A 107 -14.38 -8.50 -16.96
N ASP A 108 -13.31 -8.02 -16.33
CA ASP A 108 -12.96 -8.40 -14.97
C ASP A 108 -13.65 -7.54 -13.90
N PHE A 109 -14.33 -6.43 -14.22
CA PHE A 109 -14.85 -5.52 -13.18
C PHE A 109 -15.77 -6.22 -12.17
N ASP A 110 -16.79 -6.94 -12.63
CA ASP A 110 -17.70 -7.67 -11.73
C ASP A 110 -17.00 -8.81 -10.98
N ARG A 111 -16.05 -9.49 -11.65
CA ARG A 111 -15.19 -10.50 -11.02
C ARG A 111 -14.38 -9.88 -9.89
N LEU A 112 -13.73 -8.74 -10.11
CA LEU A 112 -12.92 -8.03 -9.13
C LEU A 112 -13.77 -7.56 -7.94
N VAL A 113 -14.96 -7.00 -8.19
CA VAL A 113 -15.90 -6.61 -7.12
C VAL A 113 -16.31 -7.82 -6.29
N LYS A 114 -16.62 -8.96 -6.92
CA LYS A 114 -16.94 -10.20 -6.21
C LYS A 114 -15.76 -10.73 -5.41
N THR A 115 -14.58 -10.83 -6.03
CA THR A 115 -13.34 -11.30 -5.37
C THR A 115 -12.99 -10.42 -4.17
N ALA A 116 -13.08 -9.09 -4.28
CA ALA A 116 -12.85 -8.19 -3.17
C ALA A 116 -13.87 -8.38 -2.02
N LYS A 117 -15.16 -8.53 -2.35
CA LYS A 117 -16.20 -8.81 -1.34
C LYS A 117 -15.96 -10.13 -0.63
N ASP A 118 -15.57 -11.17 -1.37
CA ASP A 118 -15.32 -12.50 -0.80
C ASP A 118 -14.07 -12.48 0.10
N ALA A 119 -12.99 -11.81 -0.31
CA ALA A 119 -11.80 -11.61 0.50
C ALA A 119 -12.12 -10.85 1.81
N TRP A 120 -12.95 -9.80 1.75
CA TRP A 120 -13.38 -9.08 2.96
C TRP A 120 -14.26 -9.94 3.88
N ARG A 121 -15.15 -10.75 3.33
CA ARG A 121 -15.97 -11.70 4.13
C ARG A 121 -15.10 -12.72 4.85
N GLU A 122 -14.11 -13.27 4.15
CA GLU A 122 -13.16 -14.21 4.74
C GLU A 122 -12.36 -13.54 5.85
N LYS A 123 -11.79 -12.35 5.59
CA LYS A 123 -11.01 -11.59 6.58
C LYS A 123 -11.80 -11.26 7.85
N LEU A 124 -13.10 -10.96 7.71
CA LEU A 124 -13.99 -10.63 8.81
C LEU A 124 -14.66 -11.86 9.47
N SER A 125 -14.50 -13.05 8.90
CA SER A 125 -15.15 -14.28 9.35
C SER A 125 -14.82 -14.72 10.80
N PRO A 126 -13.67 -14.36 11.41
CA PRO A 126 -13.42 -14.67 12.82
C PRO A 126 -14.39 -13.97 13.79
N ILE A 127 -15.11 -12.94 13.34
CA ILE A 127 -16.04 -12.17 14.16
C ILE A 127 -17.48 -12.64 13.88
N SER A 128 -18.21 -13.03 14.94
CA SER A 128 -19.65 -13.30 14.87
C SER A 128 -20.40 -12.43 15.88
N VAL A 129 -21.44 -11.73 15.42
CA VAL A 129 -22.21 -10.79 16.25
C VAL A 129 -23.67 -11.25 16.34
N LYS A 130 -24.17 -11.43 17.56
CA LYS A 130 -25.60 -11.51 17.85
C LYS A 130 -26.07 -10.11 18.31
N PRO A 131 -26.89 -9.38 17.54
CA PRO A 131 -27.15 -7.96 17.79
C PRO A 131 -27.76 -7.64 19.16
N GLY A 132 -28.54 -8.54 19.76
CA GLY A 132 -29.07 -8.37 21.12
C GLY A 132 -29.93 -7.10 21.34
N GLY A 133 -30.44 -6.47 20.27
CA GLY A 133 -31.16 -5.20 20.31
C GLY A 133 -30.38 -4.00 19.73
N ALA A 134 -29.11 -4.18 19.35
CA ALA A 134 -28.34 -3.18 18.63
C ALA A 134 -29.01 -2.80 17.31
N ASP A 135 -29.09 -1.49 17.06
CA ASP A 135 -29.65 -0.98 15.82
C ASP A 135 -28.67 -1.13 14.64
N LYS A 136 -29.17 -0.85 13.43
CA LYS A 136 -28.37 -0.94 12.20
C LYS A 136 -27.16 0.03 12.20
N ASN A 137 -27.27 1.18 12.88
CA ASN A 137 -26.22 2.18 12.90
C ASN A 137 -25.04 1.73 13.76
N LEU A 138 -25.33 1.14 14.92
CA LEU A 138 -24.33 0.57 15.81
C LEU A 138 -23.62 -0.62 15.15
N LEU A 139 -24.36 -1.52 14.49
CA LEU A 139 -23.77 -2.62 13.73
C LEU A 139 -22.89 -2.11 12.58
N THR A 140 -23.31 -1.08 11.87
CA THR A 140 -22.53 -0.46 10.79
C THR A 140 -21.24 0.16 11.34
N SER A 141 -21.31 0.82 12.49
CA SER A 141 -20.16 1.42 13.16
C SER A 141 -19.16 0.35 13.61
N PHE A 142 -19.65 -0.75 14.20
CA PHE A 142 -18.84 -1.89 14.60
C PHE A 142 -18.09 -2.49 13.40
N TRP A 143 -18.80 -2.84 12.33
CA TRP A 143 -18.17 -3.44 11.14
C TRP A 143 -17.25 -2.48 10.41
N SER A 144 -17.55 -1.18 10.41
CA SER A 144 -16.65 -0.16 9.87
C SER A 144 -15.36 -0.05 10.70
N GLY A 145 -15.45 -0.17 12.02
CA GLY A 145 -14.29 -0.20 12.92
C GLY A 145 -13.43 -1.44 12.69
N ALA A 146 -14.05 -2.62 12.62
CA ALA A 146 -13.34 -3.88 12.33
C ALA A 146 -12.65 -3.83 10.95
N TYR A 147 -13.36 -3.34 9.91
CA TYR A 147 -12.76 -3.12 8.59
C TYR A 147 -11.50 -2.25 8.67
N ARG A 148 -11.55 -1.12 9.39
CA ARG A 148 -10.42 -0.20 9.54
C ARG A 148 -9.22 -0.82 10.24
N SER A 149 -9.41 -1.75 11.18
CA SER A 149 -8.30 -2.44 11.85
C SER A 149 -7.51 -3.40 10.96
N PHE A 150 -8.01 -3.72 9.76
CA PHE A 150 -7.34 -4.62 8.81
C PHE A 150 -6.69 -3.89 7.61
N ILE A 151 -6.79 -2.56 7.51
CA ILE A 151 -6.28 -1.80 6.35
C ILE A 151 -4.76 -1.56 6.44
N SER A 152 -4.23 -1.36 7.65
CA SER A 152 -2.83 -1.01 7.90
C SER A 152 -2.32 -1.81 9.11
N PRO A 153 -1.02 -2.14 9.25
CA PRO A 153 0.05 -2.03 8.26
C PRO A 153 -0.26 -2.81 6.96
N GLN A 154 0.35 -2.38 5.86
CA GLN A 154 0.06 -2.90 4.52
C GLN A 154 1.12 -3.92 4.11
N ASN A 155 0.70 -4.99 3.46
CA ASN A 155 1.60 -6.00 2.93
C ASN A 155 2.22 -5.50 1.61
N TYR A 156 3.51 -5.17 1.64
CA TYR A 156 4.35 -4.73 0.52
C TYR A 156 5.34 -5.84 0.09
N SER A 157 4.97 -7.10 0.27
CA SER A 157 5.79 -8.24 -0.17
C SER A 157 6.18 -8.10 -1.63
N GLY A 158 7.48 -8.22 -1.92
CA GLY A 158 8.02 -8.07 -3.27
C GLY A 158 8.17 -6.62 -3.76
N GLU A 159 7.77 -5.63 -2.98
CA GLU A 159 7.82 -4.20 -3.37
C GLU A 159 8.93 -3.41 -2.69
N ASN A 160 9.61 -3.93 -1.66
CA ASN A 160 10.72 -3.20 -1.03
C ASN A 160 11.91 -3.02 -2.00
N PRO A 161 12.30 -1.77 -2.35
CA PRO A 161 13.39 -1.52 -3.30
C PRO A 161 14.79 -1.56 -2.66
N HIS A 162 14.89 -1.62 -1.33
CA HIS A 162 16.14 -1.50 -0.59
C HIS A 162 16.74 -2.86 -0.22
N TRP A 163 15.90 -3.84 0.11
CA TRP A 163 16.32 -5.22 0.38
C TRP A 163 15.20 -6.20 0.02
N ASP A 164 15.59 -7.46 -0.21
CA ASP A 164 14.66 -8.55 -0.46
C ASP A 164 15.14 -9.80 0.28
N THR A 165 14.40 -10.19 1.32
CA THR A 165 14.69 -11.37 2.14
C THR A 165 13.92 -12.61 1.67
N GLY A 166 13.11 -12.50 0.60
CA GLY A 166 12.20 -13.56 0.14
C GLY A 166 11.05 -13.86 1.12
N ARG A 167 10.87 -13.03 2.15
CA ARG A 167 9.83 -13.16 3.17
C ARG A 167 8.72 -12.13 2.97
N PRO A 168 7.52 -12.36 3.54
CA PRO A 168 6.50 -11.33 3.57
C PRO A 168 7.03 -10.04 4.22
N TYR A 169 6.75 -8.90 3.59
CA TYR A 169 7.20 -7.59 4.06
C TYR A 169 6.01 -6.66 4.27
N PHE A 170 5.85 -6.15 5.48
CA PHE A 170 4.86 -5.13 5.83
C PHE A 170 5.52 -3.77 6.02
N ASP A 171 4.81 -2.73 5.63
CA ASP A 171 5.18 -1.32 5.80
C ASP A 171 3.93 -0.54 6.26
N SER A 172 4.00 0.80 6.30
CA SER A 172 2.93 1.67 6.77
C SER A 172 2.56 1.42 8.22
N PHE A 173 3.59 1.16 9.03
CA PHE A 173 3.55 1.28 10.48
C PHE A 173 3.44 2.77 10.82
N TYR A 174 2.26 3.36 10.60
CA TYR A 174 2.04 4.81 10.60
C TYR A 174 2.33 5.46 11.97
N CYS A 175 1.87 4.80 13.04
CA CYS A 175 2.13 5.15 14.44
C CYS A 175 2.00 3.87 15.26
N ILE A 176 3.10 3.17 15.53
CA ILE A 176 3.06 2.01 16.45
C ILE A 176 2.65 2.47 17.84
N TRP A 177 3.04 3.69 18.24
CA TRP A 177 2.52 4.38 19.41
C TRP A 177 0.99 4.21 19.54
N ASP A 178 0.20 4.43 18.50
CA ASP A 178 -1.25 4.23 18.55
C ASP A 178 -1.65 2.74 18.50
N SER A 179 -1.12 2.00 17.52
CA SER A 179 -1.61 0.67 17.16
C SER A 179 -1.27 -0.40 18.20
N PHE A 180 -0.21 -0.25 19.00
CA PHE A 180 0.16 -1.24 20.03
C PHE A 180 -0.92 -1.39 21.11
N ARG A 181 -1.75 -0.36 21.32
CA ARG A 181 -2.73 -0.30 22.41
C ARG A 181 -3.92 -1.23 22.21
N ALA A 182 -4.32 -1.42 20.96
CA ALA A 182 -5.55 -2.17 20.65
C ALA A 182 -5.45 -2.95 19.34
N GLN A 183 -4.85 -2.37 18.30
CA GLN A 183 -4.86 -2.98 16.98
C GLN A 183 -3.95 -4.22 16.91
N HIS A 184 -2.68 -4.11 17.29
CA HIS A 184 -1.78 -5.27 17.31
C HIS A 184 -2.29 -6.38 18.27
N PRO A 185 -2.72 -6.05 19.50
CA PRO A 185 -3.38 -7.04 20.37
C PRO A 185 -4.60 -7.69 19.72
N LEU A 186 -5.46 -6.93 19.03
CA LEU A 186 -6.61 -7.47 18.31
C LEU A 186 -6.18 -8.45 17.21
N LEU A 187 -5.14 -8.10 16.44
CA LEU A 187 -4.62 -8.95 15.37
C LEU A 187 -3.99 -10.24 15.91
N THR A 188 -3.41 -10.26 17.12
CA THR A 188 -2.98 -11.54 17.75
C THR A 188 -4.12 -12.54 17.92
N ILE A 189 -5.38 -12.08 17.95
CA ILE A 189 -6.57 -12.91 18.13
C ILE A 189 -7.24 -13.19 16.78
N LEU A 190 -7.49 -12.13 16.00
CA LEU A 190 -8.29 -12.24 14.78
C LEU A 190 -7.49 -12.66 13.54
N ASP A 191 -6.20 -12.32 13.48
CA ASP A 191 -5.33 -12.66 12.37
C ASP A 191 -3.87 -12.87 12.84
N PRO A 192 -3.62 -13.94 13.61
CA PRO A 192 -2.29 -14.22 14.15
C PRO A 192 -1.25 -14.45 13.05
N THR A 193 -1.66 -14.88 11.86
CA THR A 193 -0.77 -15.05 10.70
C THR A 193 -0.24 -13.70 10.21
N ALA A 194 -1.11 -12.73 9.96
CA ALA A 194 -0.67 -11.39 9.56
C ALA A 194 0.16 -10.72 10.66
N GLN A 195 -0.25 -10.84 11.93
CA GLN A 195 0.51 -10.29 13.04
C GLN A 195 1.92 -10.92 13.16
N THR A 196 2.05 -12.22 12.90
CA THR A 196 3.37 -12.89 12.83
C THR A 196 4.24 -12.29 11.72
N GLN A 197 3.68 -12.08 10.53
CA GLN A 197 4.41 -11.49 9.40
C GLN A 197 4.79 -10.02 9.66
N MET A 198 3.94 -9.26 10.37
CA MET A 198 4.25 -7.90 10.80
C MET A 198 5.43 -7.88 11.79
N VAL A 199 5.45 -8.78 12.78
CA VAL A 199 6.58 -8.90 13.72
C VAL A 199 7.86 -9.27 12.98
N GLN A 200 7.81 -10.23 12.05
CA GLN A 200 8.97 -10.56 11.22
C GLN A 200 9.45 -9.37 10.38
N SER A 201 8.53 -8.56 9.86
CA SER A 201 8.88 -7.35 9.10
C SER A 201 9.57 -6.29 9.98
N LEU A 202 9.14 -6.13 11.24
CA LEU A 202 9.81 -5.25 12.21
C LEU A 202 11.24 -5.72 12.51
N LEU A 203 11.46 -7.03 12.62
CA LEU A 203 12.80 -7.60 12.81
C LEU A 203 13.69 -7.45 11.56
N ASP A 204 13.12 -7.62 10.37
CA ASP A 204 13.83 -7.36 9.11
C ASP A 204 14.21 -5.86 9.01
N MET A 205 13.31 -4.95 9.40
CA MET A 205 13.62 -3.51 9.50
C MET A 205 14.76 -3.26 10.49
N TYR A 206 14.72 -3.83 11.71
CA TYR A 206 15.82 -3.71 12.67
C TYR A 206 17.16 -4.16 12.07
N LYS A 207 17.21 -5.31 11.40
CA LYS A 207 18.43 -5.84 10.77
C LYS A 207 19.02 -4.94 9.69
N HIS A 208 18.16 -4.33 8.87
CA HIS A 208 18.61 -3.52 7.73
C HIS A 208 18.79 -2.03 8.06
N GLU A 209 18.08 -1.55 9.08
CA GLU A 209 18.00 -0.12 9.40
C GLU A 209 18.62 0.25 10.75
N GLY A 210 18.95 -0.75 11.56
CA GLY A 210 19.65 -0.66 12.85
C GLY A 210 18.74 -0.43 14.06
N TRP A 211 17.44 -0.16 13.85
CA TRP A 211 16.50 0.18 14.92
C TRP A 211 15.11 -0.34 14.59
N LEU A 212 14.36 -0.73 15.61
CA LEU A 212 12.91 -0.92 15.46
C LEU A 212 12.25 0.45 15.20
N PRO A 213 11.31 0.55 14.25
CA PRO A 213 10.61 1.81 14.00
C PRO A 213 9.53 2.05 15.06
N ASP A 214 9.25 3.31 15.40
CA ASP A 214 7.92 3.69 15.92
C ASP A 214 6.99 4.12 14.78
N CYS A 215 7.57 4.72 13.73
CA CYS A 215 6.92 4.94 12.46
C CYS A 215 7.82 4.45 11.29
N HIS A 216 7.23 3.76 10.33
CA HIS A 216 7.85 3.48 9.04
C HIS A 216 6.78 3.45 7.96
N MET A 217 6.89 4.35 6.98
CA MET A 217 5.88 4.48 5.92
C MET A 217 6.49 4.78 4.56
N SER A 218 5.91 4.20 3.52
CA SER A 218 6.29 4.46 2.13
C SER A 218 7.81 4.29 1.95
N MET A 219 8.38 3.21 2.53
CA MET A 219 9.82 2.93 2.50
C MET A 219 10.71 3.95 3.24
N CYS A 220 10.14 4.77 4.12
CA CYS A 220 10.84 5.83 4.83
C CYS A 220 10.69 5.66 6.36
N LYS A 221 11.80 5.87 7.07
CA LYS A 221 11.85 5.96 8.54
C LYS A 221 11.06 7.16 9.05
N GLY A 222 10.27 6.99 10.09
CA GLY A 222 9.59 8.07 10.80
C GLY A 222 10.01 8.14 12.27
N TRP A 223 10.41 9.32 12.72
CA TRP A 223 10.69 9.61 14.14
C TRP A 223 9.58 10.49 14.71
N THR A 224 8.37 9.96 14.66
CA THR A 224 7.16 10.69 15.08
C THR A 224 6.59 10.06 16.34
N GLN A 225 5.85 10.86 17.11
CA GLN A 225 5.37 10.48 18.45
C GLN A 225 6.51 10.25 19.45
N GLY A 226 6.35 9.32 20.38
CA GLY A 226 7.35 9.08 21.43
C GLY A 226 7.34 7.64 21.93
N GLY A 227 8.51 7.21 22.40
CA GLY A 227 8.74 5.86 22.92
C GLY A 227 9.35 4.92 21.89
N SER A 228 9.69 3.73 22.38
CA SER A 228 9.84 2.51 21.59
C SER A 228 8.59 1.72 21.88
N ASN A 229 7.73 1.47 20.88
CA ASN A 229 6.49 0.71 21.09
C ASN A 229 6.46 -0.57 20.24
N ALA A 230 7.41 -0.72 19.31
CA ALA A 230 7.61 -1.98 18.58
C ALA A 230 8.08 -3.10 19.52
N ASP A 231 8.84 -2.78 20.56
CA ASP A 231 9.17 -3.67 21.67
C ASP A 231 7.92 -4.25 22.36
N VAL A 232 6.90 -3.42 22.63
CA VAL A 232 5.62 -3.86 23.22
C VAL A 232 4.91 -4.82 22.27
N VAL A 233 4.93 -4.54 20.96
CA VAL A 233 4.34 -5.43 19.94
C VAL A 233 5.07 -6.79 19.90
N LEU A 234 6.40 -6.78 19.96
CA LEU A 234 7.23 -7.99 20.01
C LEU A 234 6.96 -8.80 21.30
N VAL A 235 6.92 -8.14 22.45
CA VAL A 235 6.68 -8.78 23.75
C VAL A 235 5.27 -9.35 23.86
N ASP A 236 4.24 -8.66 23.35
CA ASP A 236 2.87 -9.17 23.32
C ASP A 236 2.77 -10.44 22.46
N ALA A 237 3.42 -10.45 21.29
CA ALA A 237 3.51 -11.62 20.43
C ALA A 237 4.26 -12.79 21.08
N TYR A 238 5.35 -12.51 21.80
CA TYR A 238 6.10 -13.51 22.56
C TYR A 238 5.27 -14.12 23.69
N ALA A 239 4.69 -13.27 24.54
CA ALA A 239 3.92 -13.69 25.70
C ALA A 239 2.69 -14.54 25.34
N LYS A 240 2.11 -14.30 24.16
CA LYS A 240 1.00 -15.08 23.61
C LYS A 240 1.43 -16.30 22.79
N ASN A 241 2.73 -16.58 22.70
CA ASN A 241 3.31 -17.68 21.92
C ASN A 241 2.80 -17.69 20.47
N LEU A 242 2.82 -16.52 19.81
CA LEU A 242 2.14 -16.32 18.54
C LEU A 242 2.62 -17.26 17.44
N SER A 243 3.95 -17.47 17.35
CA SER A 243 4.55 -18.38 16.38
C SER A 243 5.98 -18.74 16.77
N SER A 244 6.37 -20.00 16.53
CA SER A 244 7.76 -20.45 16.64
C SER A 244 8.62 -20.06 15.43
N ALA A 245 8.03 -19.47 14.39
CA ALA A 245 8.76 -18.98 13.22
C ALA A 245 9.39 -17.60 13.44
N ILE A 246 9.13 -16.96 14.58
CA ILE A 246 9.76 -15.69 14.96
C ILE A 246 11.09 -16.00 15.65
N ASP A 247 12.14 -15.31 15.22
CA ASP A 247 13.46 -15.38 15.83
C ASP A 247 13.47 -14.54 17.11
N TRP A 248 13.21 -15.20 18.25
CA TRP A 248 13.09 -14.53 19.54
C TRP A 248 14.42 -14.07 20.13
N GLU A 249 15.55 -14.66 19.70
CA GLU A 249 16.88 -14.18 20.07
C GLU A 249 17.15 -12.83 19.39
N LEU A 250 16.86 -12.74 18.09
CA LEU A 250 16.91 -11.46 17.37
C LEU A 250 15.92 -10.45 17.92
N ALA A 251 14.71 -10.87 18.32
CA ALA A 251 13.74 -9.97 18.92
C ALA A 251 14.24 -9.38 20.24
N LEU A 252 14.92 -10.18 21.07
CA LEU A 252 15.54 -9.69 22.29
C LEU A 252 16.70 -8.73 21.99
N GLU A 253 17.54 -9.05 21.01
CA GLU A 253 18.62 -8.16 20.54
C GLU A 253 18.06 -6.81 20.09
N ALA A 254 16.97 -6.82 19.31
CA ALA A 254 16.34 -5.60 18.79
C ALA A 254 15.74 -4.68 19.86
N ILE A 255 15.48 -5.20 21.06
CA ILE A 255 14.88 -4.47 22.20
C ILE A 255 15.96 -3.82 23.09
N ILE A 256 17.18 -4.37 23.13
CA ILE A 256 18.28 -3.96 24.03
C ILE A 256 19.12 -2.84 23.40
#